data_AF-A0A946ZXZ9-F1
#
_entry.id   AF-A0A946ZXZ9-F1
#
_cell.length_a   1.000
_cell.length_b   1.000
_cell.length_c   1.000
_cell.angle_alpha   90.00
_cell.angle_beta   90.00
_cell.angle_gamma   90.00
#
_symmetry.space_group_name_H-M   'P 1'
#
loop_
_entity.id
_entity.type
_entity.pdbx_description
1 polymer ?
#
loop_
_entity_poly.entity_id
_entity_poly.type
_entity_poly.pdbx_seq_one_letter_code
_entity_poly.pdbx_strand_id
1 'polypeptide(L)'
;PVQHEDGFNEPHARMKMAAYIDLLKSEPTRYRIFLWNILKEIPELQKDFSYPSLGVKLMKGLPMLFFGGEDSFTFMHYDIDLANIFHFHFDGTKDCTLFPQTENKLLYKVPHSLITHESINFSNPDYEEWPALKHVKGFKTRLNHGDALYIPEGYWHYMKYVTPGISMSLRGIARNPKNLCRAVYNVAVMRYYDNLMRKIKGQAWIDWKNQKAIQNTEKYLSEINPEVFF
;
A
#
# COMPACT_ATOMS: atom_id res chain seq x y z
N PRO A 1 -6.28 -3.81 14.23
CA PRO A 1 -7.13 -3.07 13.27
C PRO A 1 -7.21 -1.60 13.68
N VAL A 2 -7.21 -0.69 12.70
CA VAL A 2 -7.42 0.75 12.90
C VAL A 2 -8.70 1.00 13.71
N GLN A 3 -8.58 1.81 14.76
CA GLN A 3 -9.70 2.29 15.56
C GLN A 3 -10.38 3.44 14.81
N HIS A 4 -11.68 3.66 15.04
CA HIS A 4 -12.38 4.81 14.46
C HIS A 4 -11.74 6.16 14.83
N GLU A 5 -11.07 6.22 15.99
CA GLU A 5 -10.40 7.41 16.52
C GLU A 5 -9.08 7.74 15.81
N ASP A 6 -8.48 6.77 15.10
CA ASP A 6 -7.24 7.00 14.38
C ASP A 6 -7.50 7.86 13.13
N GLY A 7 -7.00 9.10 13.14
CA GLY A 7 -7.04 9.98 11.98
C GLY A 7 -6.24 9.39 10.82
N PHE A 8 -6.92 8.97 9.75
CA PHE A 8 -6.28 8.29 8.60
C PHE A 8 -5.16 9.11 7.91
N ASN A 9 -5.14 10.44 8.09
CA ASN A 9 -4.15 11.35 7.52
C ASN A 9 -3.51 12.30 8.56
N GLU A 10 -3.59 11.97 9.85
CA GLU A 10 -3.00 12.81 10.88
C GLU A 10 -1.54 12.41 11.14
N PRO A 11 -0.61 13.38 11.26
CA PRO A 11 0.77 13.06 11.57
C PRO A 11 0.88 12.58 13.01
N HIS A 12 1.46 11.38 13.21
CA HIS A 12 1.75 10.86 14.55
C HIS A 12 2.79 11.71 15.31
N ALA A 13 3.63 12.47 14.60
CA ALA A 13 4.65 13.33 15.18
C ALA A 13 5.02 14.49 14.23
N ARG A 14 5.59 15.56 14.79
CA ARG A 14 6.19 16.67 14.03
C ARG A 14 7.60 16.95 14.57
N MET A 15 8.60 17.00 13.69
CA MET A 15 10.00 17.28 14.04
C MET A 15 10.76 17.85 12.84
N LYS A 16 11.96 18.38 13.08
CA LYS A 16 12.86 18.80 11.99
C LYS A 16 13.34 17.56 11.22
N MET A 17 13.58 17.70 9.90
CA MET A 17 14.08 16.61 9.06
C MET A 17 15.41 16.03 9.59
N ALA A 18 16.32 16.88 10.09
CA ALA A 18 17.57 16.42 10.71
C ALA A 18 17.32 15.47 11.89
N ALA A 19 16.44 15.85 12.82
CA ALA A 19 16.08 15.01 13.97
C ALA A 19 15.40 13.70 13.54
N TYR A 20 14.60 13.74 12.46
CA TYR A 20 14.01 12.53 11.90
C TYR A 20 15.08 11.60 11.30
N ILE A 21 16.05 12.13 10.57
CA ILE A 21 17.18 11.34 10.04
C ILE A 21 18.01 10.74 11.18
N ASP A 22 18.28 11.50 12.23
CA ASP A 22 19.01 11.01 13.41
C ASP A 22 18.25 9.86 14.07
N LEU A 23 16.93 10.00 14.25
CA LEU A 23 16.06 8.94 14.76
C LEU A 23 16.10 7.68 13.88
N LEU A 24 16.00 7.85 12.56
CA LEU A 24 16.08 6.72 11.62
C LEU A 24 17.39 5.94 11.75
N LYS A 25 18.50 6.61 12.12
CA LYS A 25 19.83 6.00 12.24
C LYS A 25 20.12 5.43 13.62
N SER A 26 19.41 5.86 14.67
CA SER A 26 19.70 5.48 16.05
C SER A 26 19.02 4.20 16.50
N GLU A 27 17.76 3.98 16.08
CA GLU A 27 16.95 2.84 16.53
C GLU A 27 15.86 2.45 15.51
N PRO A 28 15.37 1.20 15.55
CA PRO A 28 14.20 0.81 14.78
C PRO A 28 12.98 1.66 15.13
N THR A 29 12.30 2.18 14.12
CA THR A 29 11.12 3.03 14.32
C THR A 29 10.08 2.80 13.24
N ARG A 30 8.81 2.80 13.65
CA ARG A 30 7.67 2.68 12.74
C ARG A 30 7.30 4.01 12.07
N TYR A 31 8.00 5.10 12.40
CA TYR A 31 7.78 6.38 11.75
C TYR A 31 8.20 6.35 10.29
N ARG A 32 7.39 7.03 9.48
CA ARG A 32 7.52 7.09 8.04
C ARG A 32 6.99 8.41 7.53
N ILE A 33 7.61 8.90 6.46
CA ILE A 33 7.07 9.98 5.64
C ILE A 33 6.50 9.34 4.38
N PHE A 34 5.20 9.56 4.13
CA PHE A 34 4.47 8.95 3.02
C PHE A 34 3.98 10.02 2.05
N LEU A 35 4.18 9.79 0.74
CA LEU A 35 3.72 10.68 -0.33
C LEU A 35 4.16 12.14 -0.16
N TRP A 36 5.39 12.38 0.29
CA TRP A 36 5.89 13.74 0.47
C TRP A 36 6.42 14.30 -0.85
N ASN A 37 5.85 15.42 -1.27
CA ASN A 37 6.32 16.17 -2.44
C ASN A 37 7.37 17.20 -2.01
N ILE A 38 8.49 16.74 -1.45
CA ILE A 38 9.60 17.61 -1.01
C ILE A 38 10.13 18.46 -2.16
N LEU A 39 10.03 18.00 -3.40
CA LEU A 39 10.52 18.72 -4.57
C LEU A 39 9.74 20.00 -4.84
N LYS A 40 8.50 20.11 -4.35
CA LYS A 40 7.74 21.36 -4.36
C LYS A 40 8.23 22.33 -3.30
N GLU A 41 8.66 21.82 -2.15
CA GLU A 41 9.14 22.62 -1.01
C GLU A 41 10.61 23.04 -1.18
N ILE A 42 11.42 22.20 -1.82
CA ILE A 42 12.85 22.39 -2.09
C ILE A 42 13.08 22.18 -3.60
N PRO A 43 12.79 23.20 -4.45
CA PRO A 43 12.89 23.08 -5.90
C PRO A 43 14.29 22.74 -6.42
N GLU A 44 15.34 23.04 -5.65
CA GLU A 44 16.72 22.72 -6.01
C GLU A 44 16.94 21.22 -6.20
N LEU A 45 16.27 20.37 -5.40
CA LEU A 45 16.33 18.91 -5.50
C LEU A 45 15.78 18.37 -6.82
N GLN A 46 15.02 19.18 -7.59
CA GLN A 46 14.57 18.79 -8.93
C GLN A 46 15.73 18.66 -9.93
N LYS A 47 16.90 19.21 -9.60
CA LYS A 47 18.12 19.10 -10.42
C LYS A 47 18.86 17.76 -10.20
N ASP A 48 18.52 17.01 -9.16
CA ASP A 48 19.25 15.80 -8.75
C ASP A 48 18.76 14.53 -9.47
N PHE A 49 17.73 14.63 -10.30
CA PHE A 49 17.24 13.49 -11.08
C PHE A 49 16.64 13.95 -12.42
N SER A 50 16.48 12.99 -13.32
CA SER A 50 15.74 13.17 -14.57
C SER A 50 14.62 12.14 -14.67
N TYR A 51 13.57 12.47 -15.41
CA TYR A 51 12.47 11.54 -15.65
C TYR A 51 12.89 10.51 -16.71
N PRO A 52 12.94 9.21 -16.39
CA PRO A 52 13.31 8.19 -17.34
C PRO A 52 12.24 8.02 -18.44
N SER A 53 12.68 7.64 -19.64
CA SER A 53 11.77 7.26 -20.72
C SER A 53 11.38 5.79 -20.58
N LEU A 54 10.20 5.53 -20.03
CA LEU A 54 9.73 4.18 -19.66
C LEU A 54 8.58 3.66 -20.55
N GLY A 55 8.34 4.29 -21.71
CA GLY A 55 7.22 3.93 -22.59
C GLY A 55 5.83 4.25 -22.03
N VAL A 56 5.77 5.01 -20.92
CA VAL A 56 4.54 5.51 -20.30
C VAL A 56 4.61 7.01 -20.07
N LYS A 57 3.46 7.68 -20.10
CA LYS A 57 3.37 9.11 -19.76
C LYS A 57 3.34 9.27 -18.24
N LEU A 58 4.46 9.68 -17.67
CA LEU A 58 4.60 9.94 -16.23
C LEU A 58 3.96 11.27 -15.82
N MET A 59 3.34 11.29 -14.65
CA MET A 59 2.79 12.49 -14.00
C MET A 59 3.90 13.29 -13.32
N LYS A 60 4.59 14.14 -14.08
CA LYS A 60 5.79 14.89 -13.64
C LYS A 60 5.56 15.91 -12.50
N GLY A 61 4.32 16.19 -12.11
CA GLY A 61 4.00 17.06 -10.97
C GLY A 61 3.83 16.32 -9.64
N LEU A 62 3.89 14.98 -9.66
CA LEU A 62 3.61 14.11 -8.50
C LEU A 62 4.73 13.07 -8.23
N PRO A 63 6.03 13.42 -8.31
CA PRO A 63 7.06 12.57 -7.72
C PRO A 63 6.84 12.51 -6.20
N MET A 64 6.68 11.30 -5.68
CA MET A 64 6.37 11.07 -4.28
C MET A 64 7.56 10.40 -3.61
N LEU A 65 8.12 11.06 -2.60
CA LEU A 65 9.19 10.49 -1.80
C LEU A 65 8.65 9.80 -0.56
N PHE A 66 9.33 8.71 -0.23
CA PHE A 66 9.02 7.83 0.88
C PHE A 66 10.27 7.66 1.73
N PHE A 67 10.09 7.89 3.03
CA PHE A 67 11.10 7.60 4.04
C PHE A 67 10.48 6.64 5.05
N GLY A 68 11.25 5.70 5.55
CA GLY A 68 10.79 4.81 6.61
C GLY A 68 11.96 4.31 7.43
N GLY A 69 11.71 4.10 8.73
CA GLY A 69 12.64 3.40 9.61
C GLY A 69 12.56 1.89 9.45
N GLU A 70 13.53 1.20 10.05
CA GLU A 70 13.54 -0.25 10.16
C GLU A 70 12.24 -0.77 10.79
N ASP A 71 11.74 -1.89 10.26
CA ASP A 71 10.46 -2.52 10.62
C ASP A 71 9.19 -1.71 10.35
N SER A 72 9.30 -0.52 9.76
CA SER A 72 8.13 0.17 9.21
C SER A 72 7.61 -0.52 7.95
N PHE A 73 6.29 -0.52 7.75
CA PHE A 73 5.66 -1.17 6.60
C PHE A 73 4.36 -0.51 6.17
N THR A 74 4.01 -0.61 4.89
CA THR A 74 2.68 -0.26 4.37
C THR A 74 1.77 -1.48 4.42
N PHE A 75 0.52 -1.32 4.86
CA PHE A 75 -0.47 -2.39 4.75
C PHE A 75 -0.58 -2.88 3.31
N MET A 76 -0.99 -4.13 3.10
CA MET A 76 -1.23 -4.64 1.76
C MET A 76 -2.39 -3.88 1.12
N HIS A 77 -2.10 -3.16 0.04
CA HIS A 77 -3.06 -2.27 -0.61
C HIS A 77 -2.81 -2.18 -2.12
N TYR A 78 -3.77 -1.60 -2.84
CA TYR A 78 -3.55 -1.07 -4.18
C TYR A 78 -4.00 0.38 -4.24
N ASP A 79 -3.44 1.15 -5.16
CA ASP A 79 -3.68 2.59 -5.22
C ASP A 79 -5.08 2.93 -5.72
N ILE A 80 -5.66 4.00 -5.17
CA ILE A 80 -7.03 4.46 -5.46
C ILE A 80 -7.30 4.72 -6.94
N ASP A 81 -6.27 5.14 -7.67
CA ASP A 81 -6.31 5.49 -9.08
C ASP A 81 -5.79 4.38 -10.00
N LEU A 82 -5.44 3.21 -9.45
CA LEU A 82 -4.89 2.06 -10.17
C LEU A 82 -3.71 2.46 -11.08
N ALA A 83 -2.87 3.39 -10.63
CA ALA A 83 -1.74 3.88 -11.41
C ALA A 83 -0.72 2.79 -11.75
N ASN A 84 0.03 3.02 -12.83
CA ASN A 84 1.28 2.34 -13.13
C ASN A 84 2.39 3.00 -12.32
N ILE A 85 3.04 2.28 -11.42
CA ILE A 85 4.01 2.86 -10.48
C ILE A 85 5.41 2.36 -10.80
N PHE A 86 6.36 3.28 -10.88
CA PHE A 86 7.78 3.00 -11.02
C PHE A 86 8.46 3.47 -9.74
N HIS A 87 8.81 2.50 -8.90
CA HIS A 87 9.39 2.73 -7.58
C HIS A 87 10.91 2.57 -7.66
N PHE A 88 11.64 3.65 -7.37
CA PHE A 88 13.09 3.69 -7.36
C PHE A 88 13.58 3.70 -5.91
N HIS A 89 14.46 2.77 -5.56
CA HIS A 89 15.02 2.67 -4.22
C HIS A 89 16.40 3.32 -4.16
N PHE A 90 16.59 4.28 -3.24
CA PHE A 90 17.79 5.12 -3.20
C PHE A 90 18.66 4.89 -1.97
N ASP A 91 18.16 4.28 -0.91
CA ASP A 91 18.98 3.95 0.26
C ASP A 91 18.26 2.92 1.12
N GLY A 92 19.06 2.09 1.78
CA GLY A 92 18.59 1.01 2.62
C GLY A 92 18.18 -0.24 1.84
N THR A 93 17.38 -1.07 2.51
CA THR A 93 16.82 -2.32 1.99
C THR A 93 15.33 -2.36 2.23
N LYS A 94 14.56 -2.73 1.21
CA LYS A 94 13.10 -2.81 1.28
C LYS A 94 12.58 -4.10 0.64
N ASP A 95 11.82 -4.86 1.41
CA ASP A 95 11.10 -6.02 0.91
C ASP A 95 9.76 -5.59 0.30
N CYS A 96 9.43 -6.16 -0.85
CA CYS A 96 8.18 -5.94 -1.55
C CYS A 96 7.49 -7.27 -1.85
N THR A 97 6.20 -7.35 -1.52
CA THR A 97 5.31 -8.45 -1.90
C THR A 97 4.20 -7.91 -2.80
N LEU A 98 3.98 -8.53 -3.95
CA LEU A 98 3.02 -8.11 -4.97
C LEU A 98 2.01 -9.21 -5.28
N PHE A 99 0.74 -8.85 -5.45
CA PHE A 99 -0.29 -9.77 -5.95
C PHE A 99 -1.14 -9.14 -7.06
N PRO A 100 -1.46 -9.90 -8.13
CA PRO A 100 -2.39 -9.44 -9.15
C PRO A 100 -3.83 -9.36 -8.61
N GLN A 101 -4.68 -8.59 -9.28
CA GLN A 101 -6.10 -8.46 -8.94
C GLN A 101 -6.90 -9.77 -9.05
N THR A 102 -6.35 -10.82 -9.69
CA THR A 102 -6.93 -12.18 -9.70
C THR A 102 -6.98 -12.81 -8.31
N GLU A 103 -6.05 -12.43 -7.41
CA GLU A 103 -5.97 -12.96 -6.05
C GLU A 103 -6.95 -12.29 -5.07
N ASN A 104 -7.70 -11.28 -5.51
CA ASN A 104 -8.58 -10.45 -4.67
C ASN A 104 -9.46 -11.23 -3.68
N LYS A 105 -10.00 -12.36 -4.11
CA LYS A 105 -10.96 -13.16 -3.32
C LYS A 105 -10.29 -13.95 -2.19
N LEU A 106 -8.97 -14.12 -2.24
CA LEU A 106 -8.17 -14.89 -1.27
C LEU A 106 -7.31 -13.98 -0.37
N LEU A 107 -7.21 -12.68 -0.68
CA LEU A 107 -6.40 -11.71 0.05
C LEU A 107 -7.12 -11.06 1.25
N TYR A 108 -8.30 -11.56 1.68
CA TYR A 108 -9.07 -10.94 2.76
C TYR A 108 -9.32 -9.45 2.53
N LYS A 109 -9.72 -9.10 1.29
CA LYS A 109 -9.99 -7.73 0.89
C LYS A 109 -11.12 -7.12 1.71
N VAL A 110 -10.86 -5.96 2.31
CA VAL A 110 -11.87 -5.19 3.05
C VAL A 110 -12.89 -4.57 2.09
N PRO A 111 -14.21 -4.73 2.31
CA PRO A 111 -15.25 -4.10 1.49
C PRO A 111 -15.16 -2.58 1.51
N HIS A 112 -15.54 -1.93 0.40
CA HIS A 112 -15.48 -0.46 0.24
C HIS A 112 -14.12 0.16 0.59
N SER A 113 -13.06 -0.63 0.48
CA SER A 113 -11.68 -0.24 0.76
C SER A 113 -10.73 -0.84 -0.28
N LEU A 114 -9.48 -0.38 -0.24
CA LEU A 114 -8.39 -0.75 -1.12
C LEU A 114 -7.27 -1.50 -0.38
N ILE A 115 -7.57 -1.95 0.84
CA ILE A 115 -6.66 -2.67 1.73
C ILE A 115 -7.18 -4.09 1.99
N THR A 116 -6.29 -4.97 2.40
CA THR A 116 -6.64 -6.25 3.02
C THR A 116 -6.91 -6.06 4.51
N HIS A 117 -7.38 -7.10 5.18
CA HIS A 117 -7.50 -7.09 6.62
C HIS A 117 -6.15 -6.72 7.28
N GLU A 118 -6.14 -5.69 8.12
CA GLU A 118 -4.91 -5.05 8.60
C GLU A 118 -4.14 -5.88 9.63
N SER A 119 -4.80 -6.86 10.27
CA SER A 119 -4.13 -7.80 11.19
C SER A 119 -3.19 -8.77 10.45
N ILE A 120 -3.27 -8.86 9.13
CA ILE A 120 -2.44 -9.78 8.35
C ILE A 120 -1.01 -9.23 8.24
N ASN A 121 -0.06 -9.99 8.78
CA ASN A 121 1.35 -9.75 8.54
C ASN A 121 1.83 -10.44 7.25
N PHE A 122 1.86 -9.72 6.13
CA PHE A 122 2.32 -10.29 4.85
C PHE A 122 3.83 -10.63 4.81
N SER A 123 4.63 -10.18 5.78
CA SER A 123 6.04 -10.58 5.88
C SER A 123 6.20 -11.98 6.48
N ASN A 124 5.26 -12.38 7.33
CA ASN A 124 5.20 -13.71 7.96
C ASN A 124 3.71 -14.05 8.26
N PRO A 125 2.92 -14.48 7.26
CA PRO A 125 1.49 -14.70 7.45
C PRO A 125 1.23 -15.87 8.40
N ASP A 126 0.34 -15.68 9.36
CA ASP A 126 -0.23 -16.80 10.12
C ASP A 126 -1.23 -17.53 9.22
N TYR A 127 -0.84 -18.69 8.71
CA TYR A 127 -1.69 -19.44 7.80
C TYR A 127 -2.77 -20.28 8.49
N GLU A 128 -2.77 -20.34 9.83
CA GLU A 128 -3.86 -20.95 10.60
C GLU A 128 -4.97 -19.91 10.82
N GLU A 129 -4.61 -18.65 11.08
CA GLU A 129 -5.57 -17.54 11.12
C GLU A 129 -6.05 -17.13 9.71
N TRP A 130 -5.15 -17.19 8.70
CA TRP A 130 -5.41 -16.72 7.33
C TRP A 130 -5.20 -17.81 6.27
N PRO A 131 -5.94 -18.95 6.32
CA PRO A 131 -5.69 -20.12 5.49
C PRO A 131 -5.81 -19.87 3.98
N ALA A 132 -6.64 -18.92 3.54
CA ALA A 132 -6.77 -18.60 2.12
C ALA A 132 -5.45 -18.09 1.50
N LEU A 133 -4.54 -17.54 2.30
CA LEU A 133 -3.23 -17.11 1.84
C LEU A 133 -2.30 -18.27 1.43
N LYS A 134 -2.62 -19.52 1.80
CA LYS A 134 -1.91 -20.71 1.28
C LYS A 134 -2.13 -20.90 -0.23
N HIS A 135 -3.19 -20.27 -0.78
CA HIS A 135 -3.63 -20.47 -2.16
C HIS A 135 -3.30 -19.30 -3.10
N VAL A 136 -2.78 -18.17 -2.58
CA VAL A 136 -2.47 -17.00 -3.41
C VAL A 136 -1.15 -17.16 -4.15
N LYS A 137 -1.09 -16.63 -5.38
CA LYS A 137 0.14 -16.56 -6.18
C LYS A 137 0.56 -15.11 -6.39
N GLY A 138 1.79 -14.80 -6.01
CA GLY A 138 2.34 -13.45 -6.09
C GLY A 138 3.84 -13.44 -6.33
N PHE A 139 4.41 -12.25 -6.23
CA PHE A 139 5.84 -12.01 -6.40
C PHE A 139 6.41 -11.43 -5.10
N LYS A 140 7.63 -11.83 -4.75
CA LYS A 140 8.38 -11.24 -3.65
C LYS A 140 9.75 -10.83 -4.16
N THR A 141 10.19 -9.64 -3.79
CA THR A 141 11.53 -9.14 -4.13
C THR A 141 12.08 -8.29 -3.01
N ARG A 142 13.41 -8.10 -3.02
CA ARG A 142 14.14 -7.20 -2.15
C ARG A 142 14.77 -6.12 -3.02
N LEU A 143 14.48 -4.86 -2.68
CA LEU A 143 15.05 -3.69 -3.34
C LEU A 143 16.23 -3.19 -2.52
N ASN A 144 17.34 -2.95 -3.20
CA ASN A 144 18.55 -2.33 -2.70
C ASN A 144 18.76 -0.99 -3.42
N HIS A 145 19.80 -0.25 -3.02
CA HIS A 145 20.16 1.01 -3.69
C HIS A 145 20.30 0.82 -5.21
N GLY A 146 19.62 1.64 -5.99
CA GLY A 146 19.65 1.65 -7.46
C GLY A 146 18.61 0.76 -8.12
N ASP A 147 17.93 -0.12 -7.36
CA ASP A 147 16.89 -0.97 -7.91
C ASP A 147 15.63 -0.16 -8.28
N ALA A 148 15.01 -0.56 -9.39
CA ALA A 148 13.74 -0.04 -9.85
C ALA A 148 12.70 -1.16 -9.93
N LEU A 149 11.55 -0.95 -9.30
CA LEU A 149 10.41 -1.86 -9.31
C LEU A 149 9.26 -1.23 -10.08
N TYR A 150 8.79 -1.93 -11.11
CA TYR A 150 7.52 -1.61 -11.76
C TYR A 150 6.38 -2.36 -11.07
N ILE A 151 5.40 -1.62 -10.56
CA ILE A 151 4.15 -2.14 -9.99
C ILE A 151 3.04 -1.83 -11.01
N PRO A 152 2.51 -2.84 -11.71
CA PRO A 152 1.50 -2.63 -12.74
C PRO A 152 0.19 -2.08 -12.18
N GLU A 153 -0.62 -1.49 -13.06
CA GLU A 153 -1.93 -0.94 -12.70
C GLU A 153 -2.79 -1.88 -11.84
N GLY A 154 -3.16 -1.37 -10.66
CA GLY A 154 -4.01 -2.07 -9.70
C GLY A 154 -3.34 -3.23 -8.96
N TYR A 155 -2.04 -3.49 -9.09
CA TYR A 155 -1.41 -4.53 -8.29
C TYR A 155 -1.48 -4.21 -6.78
N TRP A 156 -1.80 -5.25 -6.01
CA TRP A 156 -1.60 -5.22 -4.57
C TRP A 156 -0.12 -5.19 -4.27
N HIS A 157 0.26 -4.38 -3.29
CA HIS A 157 1.64 -4.26 -2.87
C HIS A 157 1.76 -4.03 -1.36
N TYR A 158 2.70 -4.74 -0.76
CA TYR A 158 3.11 -4.59 0.63
C TYR A 158 4.61 -4.28 0.65
N MET A 159 4.97 -3.18 1.29
CA MET A 159 6.34 -2.67 1.34
C MET A 159 6.80 -2.69 2.80
N LYS A 160 7.88 -3.41 3.10
CA LYS A 160 8.52 -3.44 4.42
C LYS A 160 9.95 -2.91 4.33
N TYR A 161 10.27 -1.93 5.17
CA TYR A 161 11.63 -1.46 5.35
C TYR A 161 12.39 -2.46 6.22
N VAL A 162 13.42 -3.10 5.63
CA VAL A 162 14.33 -4.01 6.34
C VAL A 162 15.39 -3.22 7.08
N THR A 163 15.80 -2.09 6.50
CA THR A 163 16.63 -1.07 7.14
C THR A 163 15.95 0.29 6.93
N PRO A 164 16.39 1.36 7.63
CA PRO A 164 15.97 2.70 7.26
C PRO A 164 16.30 2.99 5.80
N GLY A 165 15.43 3.72 5.10
CA GLY A 165 15.63 3.93 3.68
C GLY A 165 14.79 5.03 3.06
N ILE A 166 15.19 5.42 1.84
CA ILE A 166 14.53 6.41 1.00
C ILE A 166 14.14 5.81 -0.36
N SER A 167 13.00 6.22 -0.89
CA SER A 167 12.55 5.82 -2.22
C SER A 167 11.73 6.90 -2.88
N MET A 168 11.60 6.83 -4.20
CA MET A 168 10.73 7.70 -4.98
C MET A 168 9.85 6.88 -5.90
N SER A 169 8.56 7.20 -5.94
CA SER A 169 7.66 6.64 -6.94
C SER A 169 7.31 7.68 -8.00
N LEU A 170 7.44 7.27 -9.26
CA LEU A 170 6.89 7.95 -10.42
C LEU A 170 5.63 7.21 -10.87
N ARG A 171 4.59 7.95 -11.25
CA ARG A 171 3.26 7.38 -11.50
C ARG A 171 2.78 7.72 -12.90
N GLY A 172 2.22 6.74 -13.59
CA GLY A 172 1.51 6.89 -14.86
C GLY A 172 0.04 6.54 -14.68
N ILE A 173 -0.84 7.19 -15.44
CA ILE A 173 -2.29 6.93 -15.39
C ILE A 173 -2.58 5.48 -15.81
N ALA A 174 -3.61 4.87 -15.22
CA ALA A 174 -4.14 3.57 -15.66
C ALA A 174 -4.43 3.60 -17.17
N ARG A 175 -3.95 2.60 -17.90
CA ARG A 175 -4.09 2.54 -19.36
C ARG A 175 -5.27 1.67 -19.77
N ASN A 176 -5.62 0.67 -18.96
CA ASN A 176 -6.80 -0.14 -19.22
C ASN A 176 -8.08 0.65 -18.90
N PRO A 177 -9.03 0.78 -19.85
CA PRO A 177 -10.28 1.51 -19.64
C PRO A 177 -11.08 1.02 -18.44
N LYS A 178 -11.09 -0.29 -18.17
CA LYS A 178 -11.78 -0.87 -17.00
C LYS A 178 -11.16 -0.38 -15.70
N ASN A 179 -9.83 -0.34 -15.64
CA ASN A 179 -9.10 0.14 -14.47
C ASN A 179 -9.26 1.65 -14.30
N LEU A 180 -9.26 2.41 -15.40
CA LEU A 180 -9.53 3.85 -15.38
C LEU A 180 -10.96 4.17 -14.88
N CYS A 181 -11.98 3.46 -15.37
CA CYS A 181 -13.35 3.61 -14.86
C CYS A 181 -13.44 3.25 -13.37
N ARG A 182 -12.74 2.19 -12.93
CA ARG A 182 -12.66 1.83 -11.51
C ARG A 182 -11.96 2.92 -10.69
N ALA A 183 -10.88 3.51 -11.19
CA ALA A 183 -10.18 4.61 -10.56
C ALA A 183 -11.11 5.80 -10.32
N VAL A 184 -11.86 6.21 -11.35
CA VAL A 184 -12.86 7.28 -11.26
C VAL A 184 -13.92 6.94 -10.20
N TYR A 185 -14.45 5.71 -10.22
CA TYR A 185 -15.42 5.26 -9.20
C TYR A 185 -14.84 5.31 -7.79
N ASN A 186 -13.60 4.86 -7.60
CA ASN A 186 -12.96 4.83 -6.30
C ASN A 186 -12.82 6.23 -5.71
N VAL A 187 -12.39 7.19 -6.54
CA VAL A 187 -12.20 8.60 -6.17
C VAL A 187 -13.53 9.30 -5.94
N ALA A 188 -14.48 9.18 -6.86
CA ALA A 188 -15.71 9.97 -6.87
C ALA A 188 -16.82 9.39 -5.98
N VAL A 189 -16.83 8.08 -5.74
CA VAL A 189 -17.94 7.40 -5.05
C VAL A 189 -17.46 6.64 -3.82
N MET A 190 -16.62 5.61 -4.00
CA MET A 190 -16.30 4.66 -2.94
C MET A 190 -15.71 5.34 -1.69
N ARG A 191 -14.74 6.26 -1.90
CA ARG A 191 -14.09 7.01 -0.81
C ARG A 191 -15.09 7.84 0.00
N TYR A 192 -15.98 8.56 -0.68
CA TYR A 192 -16.97 9.42 -0.01
C TYR A 192 -18.01 8.58 0.73
N TYR A 193 -18.42 7.47 0.13
CA TYR A 193 -19.31 6.51 0.78
C TYR A 193 -18.68 5.92 2.05
N ASP A 194 -17.45 5.41 1.99
CA ASP A 194 -16.78 4.84 3.18
C ASP A 194 -16.62 5.89 4.29
N ASN A 195 -16.23 7.13 3.92
CA ASN A 195 -16.11 8.23 4.87
C ASN A 195 -17.45 8.61 5.53
N LEU A 196 -18.54 8.64 4.75
CA LEU A 196 -19.87 8.90 5.29
C LEU A 196 -20.29 7.78 6.26
N MET A 197 -20.07 6.53 5.89
CA MET A 197 -20.44 5.38 6.73
C MET A 197 -19.62 5.33 8.02
N ARG A 198 -18.33 5.68 7.99
CA ARG A 198 -17.51 5.86 9.21
C ARG A 198 -18.10 6.93 10.13
N LYS A 199 -18.51 8.08 9.58
CA LYS A 199 -19.14 9.15 10.39
C LYS A 199 -20.48 8.74 11.01
N ILE A 200 -21.30 7.96 10.29
CA ILE A 200 -22.64 7.58 10.75
C ILE A 200 -22.59 6.40 11.73
N LYS A 201 -21.78 5.37 11.43
CA LYS A 201 -21.78 4.09 12.13
C LYS A 201 -20.54 3.84 12.99
N GLY A 202 -19.53 4.70 12.90
CA GLY A 202 -18.32 4.62 13.71
C GLY A 202 -17.62 3.26 13.61
N GLN A 203 -17.22 2.73 14.76
CA GLN A 203 -16.53 1.46 14.90
C GLN A 203 -17.33 0.26 14.34
N ALA A 204 -18.66 0.27 14.48
CA ALA A 204 -19.50 -0.82 13.97
C ALA A 204 -19.40 -0.99 12.44
N TRP A 205 -19.10 0.08 11.68
CA TRP A 205 -18.84 -0.02 10.25
C TRP A 205 -17.48 -0.67 9.96
N ILE A 206 -16.45 -0.36 10.75
CA ILE A 206 -15.12 -0.95 10.62
C ILE A 206 -15.19 -2.45 10.95
N ASP A 207 -15.82 -2.81 12.07
CA ASP A 207 -15.96 -4.19 12.52
C ASP A 207 -16.74 -5.03 11.51
N TRP A 208 -17.86 -4.50 11.00
CA TRP A 208 -18.63 -5.15 9.94
C TRP A 208 -17.76 -5.40 8.69
N LYS A 209 -16.99 -4.41 8.23
CA LYS A 209 -16.13 -4.57 7.05
C LYS A 209 -15.06 -5.65 7.28
N ASN A 210 -14.45 -5.68 8.45
CA ASN A 210 -13.42 -6.66 8.82
C ASN A 210 -14.00 -8.08 8.86
N GLN A 211 -15.12 -8.27 9.55
CA GLN A 211 -15.83 -9.56 9.58
C GLN A 211 -16.27 -9.98 8.17
N LYS A 212 -16.75 -9.03 7.36
CA LYS A 212 -17.18 -9.31 5.99
C LYS A 212 -16.03 -9.71 5.08
N ALA A 213 -14.82 -9.18 5.30
CA ALA A 213 -13.62 -9.59 4.57
C ALA A 213 -13.30 -11.07 4.80
N ILE A 214 -13.42 -11.53 6.05
CA ILE A 214 -13.25 -12.94 6.45
C ILE A 214 -14.32 -13.81 5.79
N GLN A 215 -15.60 -13.50 6.03
CA GLN A 215 -16.73 -14.27 5.47
C GLN A 215 -16.68 -14.42 3.95
N ASN A 216 -16.35 -13.34 3.22
CA ASN A 216 -16.27 -13.38 1.77
C ASN A 216 -15.13 -14.29 1.28
N THR A 217 -14.03 -14.31 2.02
CA THR A 217 -12.84 -15.10 1.68
C THR A 217 -13.06 -16.57 2.00
N GLU A 218 -13.59 -16.88 3.19
CA GLU A 218 -13.95 -18.24 3.59
C GLU A 218 -14.99 -18.87 2.66
N LYS A 219 -16.01 -18.11 2.27
CA LYS A 219 -16.98 -18.55 1.27
C LYS A 219 -16.31 -18.94 -0.05
N TYR A 220 -15.37 -18.12 -0.53
CA TYR A 220 -14.67 -18.44 -1.76
C TYR A 220 -13.71 -19.63 -1.59
N LEU A 221 -13.08 -19.75 -0.42
CA LEU A 221 -12.18 -20.85 -0.09
C LEU A 221 -12.93 -22.20 -0.08
N SER A 222 -14.14 -22.25 0.49
CA SER A 222 -14.97 -23.47 0.49
C SER A 222 -15.45 -23.86 -0.91
N GLU A 223 -15.67 -22.90 -1.81
CA GLU A 223 -16.02 -23.14 -3.21
C GLU A 223 -14.87 -23.79 -4.00
N ILE A 224 -13.62 -23.51 -3.65
CA ILE A 224 -12.43 -24.04 -4.35
C ILE A 224 -11.78 -25.25 -3.66
N ASN A 225 -12.09 -25.48 -2.38
CA ASN A 225 -11.56 -26.60 -1.60
C ASN A 225 -12.65 -27.21 -0.69
N PRO A 226 -13.56 -28.03 -1.26
CA PRO A 226 -14.70 -28.57 -0.52
C PRO A 226 -14.31 -29.60 0.55
N GLU A 227 -13.08 -30.13 0.54
CA GLU A 227 -12.63 -31.18 1.46
C GLU A 227 -12.25 -30.67 2.87
N VAL A 228 -12.17 -29.35 3.07
CA VAL A 228 -11.67 -28.75 4.34
C VAL A 228 -12.81 -28.38 5.32
N PHE A 229 -14.08 -28.48 4.92
CA PHE A 229 -15.21 -27.93 5.67
C PHE A 229 -16.21 -28.97 6.23
N PHE A 230 -15.78 -30.22 6.49
CA PHE A 230 -16.60 -31.24 7.16
C PHE A 230 -16.07 -31.61 8.55
#